data_AF-A0A3M2H844-F1
#
_entry.id   AF-A0A3M2H844-F1
#
_cell.length_a   1.000
_cell.length_b   1.000
_cell.length_c   1.000
_cell.angle_alpha   90.00
_cell.angle_beta   90.00
_cell.angle_gamma   90.00
#
_symmetry.space_group_name_H-M   'P 1'
#
loop_
_entity.id
_entity.type
_entity.pdbx_description
1 polymer ?
#
loop_
_entity_poly.entity_id
_entity_poly.type
_entity_poly.pdbx_seq_one_letter_code
_entity_poly.pdbx_strand_id
1 'polypeptide(L)'
;MNLTRLAPTALLAAAAVAVVGAGVTGGHDHTHTAALDEDVAAVAGFTKVAFTDRWLVVVNVLPAEPMYSPDEVAHDHPTWGEMAIEGEGSPTGPGVRHVEAHVYDRTTGLPVDRPVPALEVLVHATGERLPIPAVLMQDVNIGEADLHFGDNVALPGDTDLTVTVTIADEEVSLDGHLD
;
A
#
# COMPACT_ATOMS: atom_id res chain seq x y z
N MET A 1 -8.26 -8.72 38.21
CA MET A 1 -7.60 -9.17 36.96
C MET A 1 -7.55 -7.97 36.05
N ASN A 2 -6.39 -7.31 35.95
CA ASN A 2 -6.20 -6.16 35.06
C ASN A 2 -5.72 -6.68 33.72
N LEU A 3 -6.53 -6.51 32.67
CA LEU A 3 -6.12 -6.72 31.29
C LEU A 3 -5.40 -5.44 30.84
N THR A 4 -4.08 -5.47 30.90
CA THR A 4 -3.23 -4.46 30.27
C THR A 4 -3.42 -4.60 28.75
N ARG A 5 -4.24 -3.74 28.16
CA ARG A 5 -4.30 -3.59 26.70
C ARG A 5 -2.97 -2.99 26.26
N LEU A 6 -2.07 -3.85 25.79
CA LEU A 6 -0.94 -3.40 24.98
C LEU A 6 -1.54 -2.88 23.67
N ALA A 7 -1.41 -1.58 23.42
CA ALA A 7 -1.65 -1.04 22.10
C ALA A 7 -0.68 -1.77 21.15
N PRO A 8 -1.15 -2.37 20.04
CA PRO A 8 -0.23 -2.84 19.02
C PRO A 8 0.54 -1.62 18.54
N THR A 9 1.87 -1.69 18.63
CA THR A 9 2.76 -0.73 18.01
C THR A 9 2.56 -0.86 16.50
N ALA A 10 1.63 -0.09 15.94
CA ALA A 10 1.46 0.02 14.49
C ALA A 10 2.74 0.67 13.95
N LEU A 11 3.57 -0.16 13.33
CA LEU A 11 4.77 0.29 12.64
C LEU A 11 4.29 0.73 11.25
N LEU A 12 3.85 2.00 11.15
CA LEU A 12 3.52 2.61 9.87
C LEU A 12 4.78 2.67 9.02
N ALA A 13 4.85 1.83 8.00
CA ALA A 13 5.83 1.95 6.94
C ALA A 13 5.33 3.00 5.93
N ALA A 14 5.26 4.26 6.38
CA ALA A 14 5.14 5.37 5.44
C ALA A 14 6.45 5.41 4.65
N ALA A 15 6.45 4.83 3.45
CA ALA A 15 7.54 4.98 2.51
C ALA A 15 7.50 6.41 1.98
N ALA A 16 8.01 7.37 2.77
CA ALA A 16 8.23 8.72 2.31
C ALA A 16 9.31 8.69 1.22
N VAL A 17 8.90 8.59 -0.04
CA VAL A 17 9.81 8.68 -1.17
C VAL A 17 10.20 10.14 -1.34
N ALA A 18 11.27 10.57 -0.66
CA ALA A 18 11.89 11.86 -0.90
C ALA A 18 12.61 11.85 -2.26
N VAL A 19 11.93 12.29 -3.33
CA VAL A 19 12.58 12.54 -4.63
C VAL A 19 13.40 13.83 -4.53
N VAL A 20 14.70 13.72 -4.26
CA VAL A 20 15.62 14.88 -4.34
C VAL A 20 15.93 15.17 -5.81
N GLY A 21 15.20 16.11 -6.38
CA GLY A 21 15.49 16.68 -7.70
C GLY A 21 16.71 17.59 -7.66
N ALA A 22 17.91 17.04 -7.90
CA ALA A 22 19.09 17.84 -8.21
C ALA A 22 19.27 17.95 -9.72
N GLY A 23 18.88 19.10 -10.28
CA GLY A 23 19.13 19.40 -11.68
C GLY A 23 20.60 19.70 -11.97
N VAL A 24 21.09 19.09 -13.06
CA VAL A 24 22.12 19.60 -14.02
C VAL A 24 23.58 19.53 -13.50
N THR A 25 24.57 18.83 -14.09
CA THR A 25 24.87 18.41 -15.47
C THR A 25 25.61 17.06 -15.51
N GLY A 26 25.32 16.22 -16.52
CA GLY A 26 26.35 15.44 -17.21
C GLY A 26 26.26 13.92 -17.12
N GLY A 27 25.83 13.30 -18.23
CA GLY A 27 26.31 12.00 -18.67
C GLY A 27 25.59 10.76 -18.12
N HIS A 28 24.75 10.16 -18.97
CA HIS A 28 24.49 8.72 -19.11
C HIS A 28 24.61 7.84 -17.84
N ASP A 29 23.51 7.72 -17.10
CA ASP A 29 22.92 6.46 -16.58
C ASP A 29 21.82 6.85 -15.59
N HIS A 30 20.55 6.76 -16.02
CA HIS A 30 19.40 7.03 -15.14
C HIS A 30 18.94 5.75 -14.44
N THR A 31 19.83 5.12 -13.68
CA THR A 31 19.44 4.27 -12.55
C THR A 31 19.07 5.19 -11.40
N HIS A 32 17.84 5.72 -11.43
CA HIS A 32 17.21 6.32 -10.25
C HIS A 32 16.78 5.19 -9.31
N THR A 33 17.74 4.48 -8.71
CA THR A 33 17.44 3.58 -7.60
C THR A 33 17.18 4.44 -6.37
N ALA A 34 15.90 4.67 -6.08
CA ALA A 34 15.47 5.05 -4.74
C ALA A 34 16.01 3.98 -3.78
N ALA A 35 16.93 4.39 -2.90
CA ALA A 35 17.33 3.56 -1.77
C ALA A 35 16.15 3.54 -0.81
N LEU A 36 15.28 2.54 -0.98
CA LEU A 36 14.24 2.23 -0.02
C LEU A 36 14.90 1.39 1.06
N ASP A 37 14.81 1.89 2.27
CA ASP A 37 15.39 1.26 3.46
C ASP A 37 14.73 -0.11 3.66
N GLU A 38 15.43 -1.19 3.31
CA GLU A 38 14.95 -2.57 3.50
C GLU A 38 14.93 -2.99 4.99
N ASP A 39 15.36 -2.12 5.92
CA ASP A 39 15.49 -2.40 7.36
C ASP A 39 14.35 -1.82 8.21
N VAL A 40 13.11 -1.94 7.74
CA VAL A 40 11.92 -1.82 8.59
C VAL A 40 11.58 -3.23 9.11
N ALA A 41 11.65 -3.40 10.43
CA ALA A 41 11.40 -4.66 11.14
C ALA A 41 10.24 -5.47 10.56
N ALA A 42 10.37 -6.81 10.54
CA ALA A 42 9.38 -7.77 10.04
C ALA A 42 7.95 -7.48 10.53
N VAL A 43 7.25 -6.61 9.80
CA VAL A 43 5.80 -6.60 9.73
C VAL A 43 5.43 -7.91 9.04
N ALA A 44 4.35 -8.57 9.46
CA ALA A 44 3.97 -9.92 9.02
C ALA A 44 3.60 -10.03 7.52
N GLY A 45 4.13 -9.20 6.64
CA GLY A 45 3.97 -9.20 5.19
C GLY A 45 5.13 -8.50 4.50
N PHE A 46 4.86 -7.66 3.50
CA PHE A 46 5.94 -7.08 2.69
C PHE A 46 5.62 -5.71 2.11
N THR A 47 6.69 -5.01 1.74
CA THR A 47 6.67 -3.80 0.89
C THR A 47 7.55 -4.04 -0.32
N LYS A 48 7.08 -3.70 -1.52
CA LYS A 48 7.83 -3.83 -2.77
C LYS A 48 7.61 -2.61 -3.64
N VAL A 49 8.63 -2.25 -4.41
CA VAL A 49 8.56 -1.10 -5.32
C VAL A 49 8.89 -1.53 -6.74
N ALA A 50 8.09 -1.03 -7.67
CA ALA A 50 8.28 -1.24 -9.09
C ALA A 50 8.03 0.08 -9.84
N PHE A 51 8.44 0.06 -11.10
CA PHE A 51 8.32 1.20 -12.00
C PHE A 51 7.73 0.74 -13.31
N THR A 52 6.92 1.60 -13.90
CA THR A 52 6.56 1.54 -15.31
C THR A 52 7.19 2.74 -16.03
N ASP A 53 6.78 3.00 -17.27
CA ASP A 53 7.21 4.19 -17.98
C ASP A 53 6.72 5.47 -17.26
N ARG A 54 5.45 5.49 -16.82
CA ARG A 54 4.82 6.67 -16.19
C ARG A 54 4.73 6.63 -14.68
N TRP A 55 4.78 5.46 -14.06
CA TRP A 55 4.39 5.30 -12.64
C TRP A 55 5.54 4.75 -11.80
N LEU A 56 5.64 5.25 -10.57
CA LEU A 56 6.28 4.55 -9.46
C LEU A 56 5.15 3.93 -8.64
N VAL A 57 5.25 2.62 -8.38
CA VAL A 57 4.25 1.88 -7.61
C VAL A 57 4.93 1.28 -6.38
N VAL A 58 4.38 1.57 -5.20
CA VAL A 58 4.73 0.88 -3.94
C VAL A 58 3.56 -0.01 -3.59
N VAL A 59 3.81 -1.31 -3.44
CA VAL A 59 2.82 -2.27 -2.96
C VAL A 59 3.15 -2.65 -1.54
N ASN A 60 2.14 -2.59 -0.68
CA ASN A 60 2.20 -3.03 0.71
C ASN A 60 1.18 -4.16 0.91
N VAL A 61 1.59 -5.23 1.59
CA VAL A 61 0.67 -6.25 2.10
C VAL A 61 0.89 -6.36 3.60
N LEU A 62 0.00 -5.76 4.37
CA LEU A 62 0.12 -5.53 5.81
C LEU A 62 -0.93 -6.33 6.58
N PRO A 63 -0.85 -6.40 7.93
CA PRO A 63 -2.00 -6.79 8.74
C PRO A 63 -3.25 -5.97 8.37
N ALA A 64 -4.45 -6.54 8.52
CA ALA A 64 -5.69 -5.81 8.25
C ALA A 64 -5.82 -4.57 9.15
N GLU A 65 -6.28 -3.47 8.57
CA GLU A 65 -6.47 -2.20 9.26
C GLU A 65 -7.95 -1.79 9.30
N PRO A 66 -8.43 -1.11 10.35
CA PRO A 66 -9.77 -0.56 10.37
C PRO A 66 -9.87 0.55 9.32
N MET A 67 -10.97 0.56 8.59
CA MET A 67 -11.27 1.56 7.59
C MET A 67 -12.47 2.37 8.05
N TYR A 68 -12.33 3.69 8.02
CA TYR A 68 -13.32 4.65 8.47
C TYR A 68 -13.82 5.47 7.28
N SER A 69 -15.10 5.78 7.27
CA SER A 69 -15.64 6.82 6.40
C SER A 69 -15.14 8.21 6.84
N PRO A 70 -15.19 9.23 5.97
CA PRO A 70 -14.79 10.59 6.35
C PRO A 70 -15.63 11.15 7.50
N ASP A 71 -16.92 10.78 7.58
CA ASP A 71 -17.80 11.19 8.68
C ASP A 71 -17.39 10.54 10.01
N GLU A 72 -16.98 9.26 10.00
CA GLU A 72 -16.45 8.59 11.19
C GLU A 72 -15.12 9.20 11.62
N VAL A 73 -14.21 9.52 10.69
CA VAL A 73 -12.95 10.20 11.03
C VAL A 73 -13.21 11.59 11.64
N ALA A 74 -14.15 12.34 11.07
CA ALA A 74 -14.53 13.65 11.58
C ALA A 74 -15.24 13.59 12.93
N HIS A 75 -15.97 12.51 13.23
CA HIS A 75 -16.73 12.33 14.46
C HIS A 75 -15.90 11.72 15.59
N ASP A 76 -15.24 10.61 15.32
CA ASP A 76 -14.58 9.75 16.30
C ASP A 76 -13.10 10.10 16.51
N HIS A 77 -12.50 10.82 15.55
CA HIS A 77 -11.08 11.19 15.56
C HIS A 77 -10.16 9.99 15.85
N PRO A 78 -10.26 8.89 15.04
CA PRO A 78 -9.37 7.76 15.19
C PRO A 78 -7.92 8.21 15.02
N THR A 79 -7.02 7.60 15.78
CA THR A 79 -5.58 7.91 15.76
C THR A 79 -4.77 6.83 15.05
N TRP A 80 -5.42 5.91 14.34
CA TRP A 80 -4.79 4.84 13.56
C TRP A 80 -5.82 4.23 12.59
N GLY A 81 -5.33 3.64 11.50
CA GLY A 81 -6.14 3.04 10.44
C GLY A 81 -6.38 4.00 9.27
N GLU A 82 -7.27 3.60 8.39
CA GLU A 82 -7.44 4.21 7.07
C GLU A 82 -8.73 5.02 6.98
N MET A 83 -8.69 6.14 6.26
CA MET A 83 -9.88 6.87 5.85
C MET A 83 -10.23 6.51 4.40
N ALA A 84 -11.32 5.77 4.19
CA ALA A 84 -11.84 5.48 2.85
C ALA A 84 -12.47 6.75 2.23
N ILE A 85 -11.81 7.34 1.25
CA ILE A 85 -12.22 8.57 0.55
C ILE A 85 -13.23 8.25 -0.56
N GLU A 86 -12.93 7.26 -1.41
CA GLU A 86 -13.82 6.79 -2.46
C GLU A 86 -13.91 5.26 -2.45
N GLY A 87 -15.12 4.74 -2.17
CA GLY A 87 -15.38 3.30 -2.03
C GLY A 87 -15.85 2.96 -0.62
N GLU A 88 -16.07 1.67 -0.36
CA GLU A 88 -16.43 1.15 0.96
C GLU A 88 -15.32 0.18 1.38
N GLY A 89 -14.68 0.46 2.51
CA GLY A 89 -13.62 -0.39 3.05
C GLY A 89 -14.17 -1.70 3.61
N SER A 90 -13.48 -2.80 3.35
CA SER A 90 -13.81 -4.10 3.90
C SER A 90 -13.38 -4.19 5.37
N PRO A 91 -14.11 -4.94 6.21
CA PRO A 91 -13.81 -5.02 7.64
C PRO A 91 -12.55 -5.87 7.92
N THR A 92 -11.93 -5.61 9.07
CA THR A 92 -10.86 -6.48 9.59
C THR A 92 -11.39 -7.86 9.98
N GLY A 93 -10.52 -8.88 9.99
CA GLY A 93 -10.86 -10.21 10.48
C GLY A 93 -9.67 -11.17 10.52
N PRO A 94 -9.84 -12.38 11.10
CA PRO A 94 -8.83 -13.42 11.03
C PRO A 94 -8.55 -13.82 9.58
N GLY A 95 -7.27 -13.92 9.20
CA GLY A 95 -6.88 -14.24 7.82
C GLY A 95 -7.19 -13.13 6.81
N VAL A 96 -7.40 -11.90 7.29
CA VAL A 96 -7.54 -10.71 6.44
C VAL A 96 -6.22 -9.95 6.46
N ARG A 97 -5.85 -9.41 5.30
CA ARG A 97 -4.67 -8.60 5.07
C ARG A 97 -5.08 -7.31 4.39
N HIS A 98 -4.40 -6.23 4.71
CA HIS A 98 -4.56 -4.99 3.97
C HIS A 98 -3.60 -5.01 2.79
N VAL A 99 -4.12 -4.89 1.56
CA VAL A 99 -3.30 -4.80 0.34
C VAL A 99 -3.47 -3.42 -0.26
N GLU A 100 -2.35 -2.73 -0.43
CA GLU A 100 -2.30 -1.36 -0.89
C GLU A 100 -1.40 -1.22 -2.13
N ALA A 101 -1.72 -0.25 -2.95
CA ALA A 101 -0.91 0.25 -4.05
C ALA A 101 -0.86 1.78 -3.95
N HIS A 102 0.29 2.30 -3.52
CA HIS A 102 0.60 3.72 -3.61
C HIS A 102 1.11 4.00 -5.02
N VAL A 103 0.43 4.89 -5.74
CA VAL A 103 0.74 5.21 -7.13
C VAL A 103 1.23 6.65 -7.20
N TYR A 104 2.41 6.84 -7.78
CA TYR A 104 3.03 8.16 -7.92
C TYR A 104 3.27 8.46 -9.40
N ASP A 105 2.99 9.70 -9.81
CA ASP A 105 3.44 10.20 -11.11
C ASP A 105 4.96 10.29 -11.10
N ARG A 106 5.62 9.56 -11.99
CA ARG A 106 7.08 9.44 -11.98
C ARG A 106 7.80 10.75 -12.34
N THR A 107 7.11 11.67 -13.01
CA THR A 107 7.69 12.98 -13.40
C THR A 107 7.70 13.95 -12.23
N THR A 108 6.61 13.98 -11.45
CA THR A 108 6.43 14.92 -10.34
C THR A 108 6.83 14.33 -8.98
N GLY A 109 6.82 13.00 -8.85
CA GLY A 109 7.03 12.28 -7.60
C GLY A 109 5.86 12.41 -6.61
N LEU A 110 4.70 12.91 -7.05
CA LEU A 110 3.53 13.11 -6.22
C LEU A 110 2.58 11.92 -6.29
N PRO A 111 1.88 11.57 -5.19
CA PRO A 111 0.84 10.56 -5.23
C PRO A 111 -0.31 11.00 -6.15
N VAL A 112 -0.99 10.04 -6.77
CA VAL A 112 -2.11 10.31 -7.69
C VAL A 112 -3.36 9.53 -7.28
N ASP A 113 -4.51 10.19 -7.38
CA ASP A 113 -5.85 9.60 -7.19
C ASP A 113 -6.48 9.11 -8.50
N ARG A 114 -5.83 9.36 -9.64
CA ARG A 114 -6.27 8.94 -10.97
C ARG A 114 -5.07 8.68 -11.88
N PRO A 115 -5.21 7.73 -12.83
CA PRO A 115 -6.36 6.85 -13.03
C PRO A 115 -6.46 5.77 -11.95
N VAL A 116 -7.67 5.26 -11.69
CA VAL A 116 -7.88 4.21 -10.68
C VAL A 116 -7.26 2.90 -11.17
N PRO A 117 -6.36 2.25 -10.40
CA PRO A 117 -5.74 1.01 -10.80
C PRO A 117 -6.73 -0.16 -10.75
N ALA A 118 -6.47 -1.19 -11.56
CA ALA A 118 -6.97 -2.54 -11.27
C ALA A 118 -5.93 -3.26 -10.40
N LEU A 119 -6.40 -3.92 -9.34
CA LEU A 119 -5.57 -4.64 -8.37
C LEU A 119 -6.00 -6.11 -8.33
N GLU A 120 -5.03 -7.02 -8.37
CA GLU A 120 -5.26 -8.47 -8.28
C GLU A 120 -4.15 -9.14 -7.48
N VAL A 121 -4.50 -10.15 -6.67
CA VAL A 121 -3.56 -11.06 -6.03
C VAL A 121 -3.67 -12.45 -6.67
N LEU A 122 -2.54 -13.02 -7.08
CA LEU A 122 -2.41 -14.44 -7.37
C LEU A 122 -1.82 -15.16 -6.15
N VAL A 123 -2.56 -16.09 -5.56
CA VAL A 123 -2.08 -16.96 -4.49
C VAL A 123 -1.43 -18.20 -5.11
N HIS A 124 -0.12 -18.37 -4.95
CA HIS A 124 0.64 -19.39 -5.71
C HIS A 124 0.27 -20.81 -5.30
N ALA A 125 0.00 -21.03 -4.01
CA ALA A 125 -0.34 -22.34 -3.47
C ALA A 125 -1.62 -22.93 -4.10
N THR A 126 -2.58 -22.09 -4.47
CA THR A 126 -3.88 -22.51 -5.01
C THR A 126 -4.05 -22.17 -6.50
N GLY A 127 -3.26 -21.22 -7.02
CA GLY A 127 -3.44 -20.62 -8.33
C GLY A 127 -4.65 -19.68 -8.42
N GLU A 128 -5.27 -19.35 -7.28
CA GLU A 128 -6.44 -18.48 -7.21
C GLU A 128 -6.06 -17.02 -7.48
N ARG A 129 -6.88 -16.35 -8.28
CA ARG A 129 -6.78 -14.90 -8.55
C ARG A 129 -7.91 -14.18 -7.85
N LEU A 130 -7.54 -13.24 -6.99
CA LEU A 130 -8.45 -12.46 -6.16
C LEU A 130 -8.40 -11.00 -6.61
N PRO A 131 -9.48 -10.45 -7.19
CA PRO A 131 -9.55 -9.02 -7.43
C PRO A 131 -9.63 -8.28 -6.09
N ILE A 132 -8.88 -7.19 -5.97
CA ILE A 132 -8.91 -6.31 -4.80
C ILE A 132 -9.71 -5.05 -5.19
N PRO A 133 -10.75 -4.67 -4.43
CA PRO A 133 -11.37 -3.36 -4.61
C PRO A 133 -10.33 -2.23 -4.50
N ALA A 134 -10.28 -1.33 -5.47
CA ALA A 134 -9.40 -0.17 -5.43
C ALA A 134 -10.08 0.99 -4.70
N VAL A 135 -10.28 0.85 -3.38
CA VAL A 135 -10.82 1.94 -2.54
C VAL A 135 -9.71 2.98 -2.39
N LEU A 136 -10.01 4.24 -2.73
CA LEU A 136 -9.08 5.34 -2.52
C LEU A 136 -9.09 5.69 -1.02
N MET A 137 -7.93 5.68 -0.38
CA MET A 137 -7.80 5.95 1.05
C MET A 137 -6.50 6.65 1.42
N GLN A 138 -6.36 6.97 2.70
CA GLN A 138 -5.17 7.55 3.32
C GLN A 138 -5.17 7.23 4.82
N ASP A 139 -3.98 7.06 5.42
CA ASP A 139 -3.88 6.94 6.88
C ASP A 139 -4.45 8.19 7.58
N VAL A 140 -5.19 7.96 8.66
CA VAL A 140 -5.90 9.03 9.39
C VAL A 140 -4.99 10.07 10.03
N ASN A 141 -3.70 9.78 10.24
CA ASN A 141 -2.70 10.70 10.79
C ASN A 141 -1.76 11.29 9.74
N ILE A 142 -1.47 10.57 8.66
CA ILE A 142 -0.55 11.04 7.60
C ILE A 142 -1.30 11.92 6.61
N GLY A 143 -2.55 11.58 6.29
CA GLY A 143 -3.37 12.31 5.33
C GLY A 143 -2.88 12.15 3.88
N GLU A 144 -3.02 13.19 3.07
CA GLU A 144 -2.80 13.14 1.61
C GLU A 144 -1.39 12.68 1.18
N ALA A 145 -0.40 12.76 2.06
CA ALA A 145 0.94 12.22 1.80
C ALA A 145 0.97 10.68 1.73
N ASP A 146 -0.09 10.02 2.19
CA ASP A 146 -0.30 8.57 2.20
C ASP A 146 -1.45 8.16 1.27
N LEU A 147 -1.76 8.96 0.25
CA LEU A 147 -2.86 8.65 -0.66
C LEU A 147 -2.56 7.37 -1.47
N HIS A 148 -3.45 6.38 -1.37
CA HIS A 148 -3.26 5.08 -2.02
C HIS A 148 -4.57 4.37 -2.36
N PHE A 149 -4.47 3.27 -3.09
CA PHE A 149 -5.60 2.39 -3.41
C PHE A 149 -5.43 1.03 -2.75
N GLY A 150 -6.49 0.49 -2.19
CA GLY A 150 -6.40 -0.83 -1.58
C GLY A 150 -7.71 -1.30 -1.00
N ASP A 151 -7.66 -2.47 -0.36
CA ASP A 151 -8.72 -2.91 0.53
C ASP A 151 -8.18 -4.00 1.50
N ASN A 152 -9.00 -4.35 2.49
CA ASN A 152 -8.85 -5.55 3.29
C ASN A 152 -9.35 -6.77 2.50
N VAL A 153 -8.50 -7.76 2.32
CA VAL A 153 -8.82 -8.99 1.60
C VAL A 153 -8.46 -10.23 2.38
N ALA A 154 -9.28 -11.28 2.23
CA ALA A 154 -9.00 -12.58 2.83
C ALA A 154 -7.83 -13.23 2.07
N LEU A 155 -6.72 -13.47 2.76
CA LEU A 155 -5.54 -14.15 2.22
C LEU A 155 -5.07 -15.23 3.20
N PRO A 156 -4.62 -16.39 2.70
CA PRO A 156 -3.99 -17.38 3.57
C PRO A 156 -2.70 -16.78 4.18
N GLY A 157 -2.43 -17.11 5.44
CA GLY A 157 -1.09 -16.92 6.02
C GLY A 157 -0.12 -17.98 5.51
N ASP A 158 1.19 -17.77 5.71
CA ASP A 158 2.26 -18.63 5.18
C ASP A 158 2.07 -18.94 3.68
N THR A 159 2.11 -17.89 2.86
CA THR A 159 1.78 -18.00 1.43
C THR A 159 2.66 -17.12 0.54
N ASP A 160 3.10 -17.70 -0.58
CA ASP A 160 3.68 -16.95 -1.70
C ASP A 160 2.57 -16.40 -2.58
N LEU A 161 2.70 -15.12 -2.95
CA LEU A 161 1.74 -14.44 -3.79
C LEU A 161 2.40 -13.46 -4.76
N THR A 162 1.66 -13.11 -5.82
CA THR A 162 1.97 -12.00 -6.72
C THR A 162 0.87 -10.96 -6.63
N VAL A 163 1.22 -9.71 -6.34
CA VAL A 163 0.30 -8.57 -6.50
C VAL A 163 0.52 -7.97 -7.89
N THR A 164 -0.56 -7.83 -8.66
CA THR A 164 -0.55 -7.16 -9.96
C THR A 164 -1.31 -5.84 -9.86
N VAL A 165 -0.69 -4.78 -10.36
CA VAL A 165 -1.26 -3.42 -10.40
C VAL A 165 -1.24 -2.94 -11.84
N THR A 166 -2.42 -2.64 -12.39
CA THR A 166 -2.57 -2.13 -13.77
C THR A 166 -3.10 -0.70 -13.74
N ILE A 167 -2.35 0.25 -14.29
CA ILE A 167 -2.65 1.70 -14.29
C ILE A 167 -2.58 2.23 -15.73
N ALA A 168 -3.73 2.61 -16.31
CA ALA A 168 -3.84 3.13 -17.68
C ALA A 168 -3.00 2.35 -18.72
N ASP A 169 -3.24 1.05 -18.80
CA ASP A 169 -2.60 0.08 -19.71
C ASP A 169 -1.13 -0.26 -19.42
N GLU A 170 -0.54 0.26 -18.34
CA GLU A 170 0.76 -0.18 -17.81
C GLU A 170 0.58 -1.11 -16.61
N GLU A 171 1.46 -2.09 -16.46
CA GLU A 171 1.35 -3.13 -15.46
C GLU A 171 2.67 -3.37 -14.74
N VAL A 172 2.58 -3.64 -13.43
CA VAL A 172 3.65 -4.21 -12.62
C VAL A 172 3.12 -5.42 -11.87
N SER A 173 3.96 -6.44 -11.72
CA SER A 173 3.71 -7.61 -10.89
C SER A 173 4.84 -7.75 -9.88
N LEU A 174 4.49 -7.87 -8.60
CA LEU A 174 5.44 -7.94 -7.50
C LEU A 174 5.19 -9.19 -6.68
N ASP A 175 6.21 -10.06 -6.61
CA ASP A 175 6.18 -11.27 -5.81
C ASP A 175 6.54 -10.97 -4.35
N GLY A 176 5.87 -11.67 -3.44
CA GLY A 176 6.13 -11.59 -2.02
C GLY A 176 5.66 -12.82 -1.27
N HIS A 177 6.07 -12.90 0.00
CA HIS A 177 5.71 -13.96 0.92
C HIS A 177 5.02 -13.35 2.14
N LEU A 178 3.96 -13.98 2.61
CA LEU A 178 3.31 -13.66 3.89
C LEU A 178 3.65 -14.74 4.90
N ASP A 179 4.20 -14.35 6.04
CA ASP A 179 4.43 -15.24 7.19
C ASP A 179 3.12 -15.58 7.94
#